data_AF-Q16939-F1
#
_entry.id   AF-Q16939-F1
#
_cell.length_a   1.000
_cell.length_b   1.000
_cell.length_c   1.000
_cell.angle_alpha   90.00
_cell.angle_beta   90.00
_cell.angle_gamma   90.00
#
_symmetry.space_group_name_H-M   'P 1'
#
loop_
_entity.id
_entity.type
_entity.pdbx_description
1 polymer ?
#
loop_
_entity_poly.entity_id
_entity_poly.type
_entity_poly.pdbx_seq_one_letter_code
_entity_poly.pdbx_strand_id
1 'polypeptide(L)'
;MKMLYAIAIMFLLVSLCSTRTVRKAYPECGENEWLDVCGTKKPCEAKCSEEEEEDPICRSFSCPGPAACVCEDGFYRDTVIGDCVKEEECDQHEIIHV
;
A
#
# COMPACT_ATOMS: atom_id res chain seq x y z
N MET A 1 26.11 -9.88 46.64
CA MET A 1 25.44 -10.97 45.89
C MET A 1 24.00 -10.60 45.55
N LYS A 2 23.03 -10.57 46.49
CA LYS A 2 21.60 -10.24 46.23
C LYS A 2 21.36 -8.91 45.50
N MET A 3 22.13 -7.86 45.84
CA MET A 3 22.01 -6.54 45.20
C MET A 3 22.47 -6.52 43.73
N LEU A 4 23.48 -7.33 43.38
CA LEU A 4 23.97 -7.49 42.00
C LEU A 4 22.96 -8.20 41.11
N TYR A 5 22.26 -9.21 41.66
CA TYR A 5 21.17 -9.88 40.95
C TYR A 5 19.98 -8.95 40.71
N ALA A 6 19.62 -8.11 41.69
CA ALA A 6 18.53 -7.14 41.52
C ALA A 6 18.84 -6.10 40.42
N ILE A 7 20.08 -5.62 40.34
CA ILE A 7 20.52 -4.69 39.29
C ILE A 7 20.51 -5.38 37.92
N ALA A 8 21.00 -6.62 37.83
CA ALA A 8 20.98 -7.40 36.59
C ALA A 8 19.55 -7.67 36.07
N ILE A 9 18.62 -7.97 36.98
CA ILE A 9 17.20 -8.19 36.64
C ILE A 9 16.56 -6.90 36.12
N MET A 10 16.85 -5.75 36.73
CA MET A 10 16.35 -4.45 36.27
C MET A 10 16.84 -4.11 34.86
N PHE A 11 18.11 -4.34 34.54
CA PHE A 11 18.64 -4.08 33.19
C PHE A 11 18.01 -4.97 32.10
N LEU A 12 17.70 -6.24 32.43
CA LEU A 12 17.00 -7.15 31.51
C LEU A 12 15.57 -6.67 31.18
N LEU A 13 14.87 -6.08 32.15
CA LEU A 13 13.51 -5.58 31.95
C LEU A 13 13.47 -4.32 31.08
N VAL A 14 14.46 -3.42 31.21
CA VAL A 14 14.54 -2.21 30.37
C VAL A 14 14.84 -2.53 28.90
N SER A 15 15.58 -3.62 28.65
CA SER A 15 15.87 -4.08 27.28
C SER A 15 14.64 -4.63 26.54
N LEU A 16 13.66 -5.18 27.26
CA LEU A 16 12.44 -5.75 26.67
C LEU A 16 11.39 -4.69 26.32
N CYS A 17 11.42 -3.52 26.97
CA CYS A 17 10.50 -2.41 26.69
C CYS A 17 10.95 -1.50 25.52
N SER A 18 12.16 -1.72 24.98
CA SER A 18 12.75 -0.88 23.93
C SER A 18 12.51 -1.44 22.52
N THR A 19 11.54 -2.34 22.34
CA THR A 19 11.14 -2.79 21.00
C THR A 19 10.71 -1.59 20.17
N ARG A 20 11.58 -1.14 19.25
CA ARG A 20 11.21 -0.20 18.19
C ARG A 20 10.06 -0.84 17.43
N THR A 21 8.86 -0.30 17.60
CA THR A 21 7.77 -0.56 16.66
C THR A 21 8.25 -0.01 15.32
N VAL A 22 8.73 -0.87 14.43
CA VAL A 22 8.90 -0.52 13.02
C VAL A 22 7.49 -0.27 12.51
N ARG A 23 7.06 1.00 12.53
CA ARG A 23 5.83 1.38 11.83
C ARG A 23 6.06 0.96 10.38
N LYS A 24 5.21 0.08 9.88
CA LYS A 24 5.23 -0.31 8.47
C LYS A 24 5.04 0.98 7.70
N ALA A 25 6.08 1.43 6.99
CA ALA A 25 5.98 2.64 6.18
C ALA A 25 4.95 2.36 5.09
N TYR A 26 3.87 3.13 5.08
CA TYR A 26 2.91 3.08 3.99
C TYR A 26 3.47 3.86 2.79
N PRO A 27 3.14 3.45 1.55
CA PRO A 27 3.47 4.25 0.39
C PRO A 27 2.73 5.59 0.47
N GLU A 28 3.40 6.66 0.02
CA GLU A 28 2.74 7.92 -0.29
C GLU A 28 2.03 7.76 -1.63
N CYS A 29 0.75 8.10 -1.69
CA CYS A 29 -0.06 7.94 -2.89
C CYS A 29 -0.05 9.19 -3.76
N GLY A 30 -0.17 9.00 -5.07
CA GLY A 30 -0.20 10.07 -6.06
C GLY A 30 -1.53 10.84 -6.05
N GLU A 31 -1.66 11.76 -7.00
CA GLU A 31 -2.95 12.41 -7.25
C GLU A 31 -3.98 11.38 -7.72
N ASN A 32 -5.23 11.54 -7.27
CA ASN A 32 -6.35 10.65 -7.58
C ASN A 32 -6.14 9.20 -7.13
N GLU A 33 -5.31 9.00 -6.10
CA GLU A 33 -5.09 7.71 -5.46
C GLU A 33 -5.40 7.78 -3.96
N TRP A 34 -5.94 6.70 -3.42
CA TRP A 34 -6.14 6.50 -1.99
C TRP A 34 -5.36 5.28 -1.49
N LEU A 35 -5.01 5.29 -0.20
CA LEU A 35 -4.23 4.22 0.41
C LEU A 35 -5.13 3.05 0.82
N ASP A 36 -5.04 1.92 0.13
CA ASP A 36 -5.57 0.64 0.59
C ASP A 36 -4.53 -0.05 1.48
N VAL A 37 -4.77 -0.03 2.79
CA VAL A 37 -3.88 -0.64 3.79
C VAL A 37 -3.77 -2.18 3.67
N CYS A 38 -4.71 -2.81 2.95
CA CYS A 38 -4.81 -4.26 2.79
C CYS A 38 -4.41 -4.77 1.41
N GLY A 39 -4.21 -3.88 0.44
CA GLY A 39 -3.80 -4.19 -0.94
C GLY A 39 -4.81 -5.03 -1.74
N THR A 40 -6.01 -5.22 -1.22
CA THR A 40 -7.08 -6.02 -1.84
C THR A 40 -7.76 -5.32 -3.00
N LYS A 41 -7.68 -4.00 -3.07
CA LYS A 41 -8.34 -3.17 -4.09
C LYS A 41 -7.46 -2.86 -5.29
N LYS A 42 -6.15 -3.00 -5.14
CA LYS A 42 -5.19 -2.80 -6.22
C LYS A 42 -5.45 -3.63 -7.49
N PRO A 43 -5.77 -4.94 -7.43
CA PRO A 43 -6.05 -5.72 -8.63
C PRO A 43 -7.42 -5.40 -9.28
N CYS A 44 -8.22 -4.56 -8.63
CA CYS A 44 -9.61 -4.25 -9.00
C CYS A 44 -9.75 -2.86 -9.64
N GLU A 45 -8.63 -2.17 -9.84
CA GLU A 45 -8.64 -0.84 -10.42
C GLU A 45 -9.14 -0.89 -11.86
N ALA A 46 -9.98 0.07 -12.21
CA ALA A 46 -10.25 0.35 -13.60
C ALA A 46 -8.94 0.78 -14.28
N LYS A 47 -8.68 0.26 -15.47
CA LYS A 47 -7.49 0.58 -16.26
C LYS A 47 -7.91 1.17 -17.58
N CYS A 48 -7.07 2.04 -18.12
CA CYS A 48 -7.24 2.50 -19.49
C CYS A 48 -7.20 1.29 -20.44
N SER A 49 -8.20 1.20 -21.32
CA SER A 49 -8.25 0.27 -22.46
C SER A 49 -8.40 -1.24 -22.15
N GLU A 50 -8.71 -1.66 -20.92
CA GLU A 50 -8.90 -3.08 -20.57
C GLU A 50 -10.36 -3.39 -20.18
N GLU A 51 -10.88 -4.56 -20.59
CA GLU A 51 -12.16 -5.08 -20.06
C GLU A 51 -11.99 -5.40 -18.57
N GLU A 52 -12.92 -4.94 -17.74
CA GLU A 52 -12.90 -5.17 -16.29
C GLU A 52 -13.14 -6.65 -15.95
N GLU A 53 -12.07 -7.39 -15.69
CA GLU A 53 -12.15 -8.67 -15.00
C GLU A 53 -12.09 -8.45 -13.48
N GLU A 54 -13.22 -8.61 -12.79
CA GLU A 54 -13.26 -8.52 -11.32
C GLU A 54 -12.50 -9.70 -10.68
N ASP A 55 -11.35 -9.42 -10.06
CA ASP A 55 -10.65 -10.40 -9.23
C ASP A 55 -11.50 -10.74 -7.97
N PRO A 56 -11.73 -12.02 -7.62
CA PRO A 56 -12.48 -12.38 -6.43
C PRO A 56 -11.91 -11.80 -5.12
N ILE A 57 -10.61 -11.45 -5.08
CA ILE A 57 -9.99 -10.80 -3.92
C ILE A 57 -10.61 -9.44 -3.59
N CYS A 58 -11.19 -8.76 -4.58
CA CYS A 58 -11.83 -7.45 -4.45
C CYS A 58 -12.97 -7.45 -3.42
N ARG A 59 -13.62 -8.62 -3.22
CA ARG A 59 -14.75 -8.79 -2.30
C ARG A 59 -14.33 -9.39 -0.96
N SER A 60 -13.05 -9.67 -0.78
CA SER A 60 -12.52 -10.19 0.48
C SER A 60 -12.54 -9.11 1.56
N PHE A 61 -13.04 -9.46 2.75
CA PHE A 61 -12.90 -8.64 3.96
C PHE A 61 -11.58 -8.91 4.70
N SER A 62 -10.76 -9.82 4.19
CA SER A 62 -9.46 -10.13 4.77
C SER A 62 -8.46 -9.02 4.43
N CYS A 63 -7.39 -8.90 5.21
CA CYS A 63 -6.28 -7.98 4.95
C CYS A 63 -5.00 -8.76 4.58
N PRO A 64 -4.96 -9.47 3.43
CA PRO A 64 -3.88 -10.39 3.08
C PRO A 64 -2.65 -9.71 2.48
N GLY A 65 -2.81 -8.53 1.88
CA GLY A 65 -1.77 -7.86 1.10
C GLY A 65 -1.00 -6.80 1.89
N PRO A 66 0.12 -6.31 1.32
CA PRO A 66 0.73 -5.06 1.78
C PRO A 66 -0.17 -3.88 1.42
N ALA A 67 0.07 -2.73 2.04
CA ALA A 67 -0.62 -1.52 1.64
C ALA A 67 -0.20 -1.10 0.23
N ALA A 68 -1.15 -0.59 -0.55
CA ALA A 68 -0.95 -0.15 -1.91
C ALA A 68 -1.78 1.10 -2.20
N CYS A 69 -1.31 1.93 -3.14
CA CYS A 69 -2.08 3.06 -3.64
C CYS A 69 -3.01 2.59 -4.74
N VAL A 70 -4.28 2.99 -4.61
CA VAL A 70 -5.38 2.53 -5.44
C VAL A 70 -6.06 3.74 -6.08
N CYS A 71 -6.42 3.68 -7.37
CA CYS A 71 -7.15 4.77 -8.01
C CYS A 71 -8.46 5.06 -7.26
N GLU A 72 -8.80 6.34 -7.14
CA GLU A 72 -10.11 6.76 -6.68
C GLU A 72 -11.20 6.34 -7.66
N ASP A 73 -12.43 6.20 -7.15
CA ASP A 73 -13.58 5.85 -7.98
C ASP A 73 -13.77 6.89 -9.10
N GLY A 74 -13.86 6.42 -10.34
CA GLY A 74 -13.98 7.28 -11.53
C GLY A 74 -12.64 7.67 -12.18
N PHE A 75 -11.52 7.21 -11.62
CA PHE A 75 -10.20 7.32 -12.23
C PHE A 75 -9.72 5.95 -12.73
N TYR A 76 -9.00 5.99 -13.84
CA TYR A 76 -8.50 4.84 -14.57
C TYR A 76 -6.98 4.86 -14.50
N ARG A 77 -6.37 3.71 -14.21
CA ARG A 77 -4.93 3.60 -14.26
C ARG A 77 -4.46 3.62 -15.70
N ASP A 78 -3.71 4.65 -16.06
CA ASP A 78 -2.95 4.68 -17.28
C ASP A 78 -1.82 3.64 -17.18
N THR A 79 -1.84 2.66 -18.08
CA THR A 79 -0.90 1.54 -18.05
C THR A 79 0.49 1.91 -18.57
N VAL A 80 0.63 3.07 -19.24
CA VAL A 80 1.89 3.59 -19.79
C VAL A 80 2.66 4.39 -18.75
N ILE A 81 2.01 5.38 -18.13
CA ILE A 81 2.67 6.26 -17.14
C ILE A 81 2.49 5.78 -15.69
N GLY A 82 1.44 5.00 -15.42
CA GLY A 82 1.15 4.46 -14.10
C GLY A 82 0.28 5.35 -13.21
N ASP A 83 -0.19 6.50 -13.69
CA ASP A 83 -1.00 7.46 -12.93
C ASP A 83 -2.50 7.15 -13.03
N CYS A 84 -3.29 7.65 -12.08
CA CYS A 84 -4.75 7.57 -12.10
C CYS A 84 -5.31 8.84 -12.75
N VAL A 85 -5.82 8.67 -13.96
CA VAL A 85 -6.29 9.74 -14.84
C VAL A 85 -7.80 9.58 -15.09
N LYS A 86 -8.43 10.60 -15.66
CA LYS A 86 -9.82 10.44 -16.09
C LYS A 86 -9.90 9.61 -17.37
N GLU A 87 -11.06 9.04 -17.65
CA GLU A 87 -11.26 8.22 -18.85
C GLU A 87 -10.92 8.99 -20.14
N GLU A 88 -11.27 10.29 -20.22
CA GLU A 88 -10.92 11.14 -21.38
C GLU A 88 -9.42 11.38 -21.58
N GLU A 89 -8.60 11.06 -20.58
CA GLU A 89 -7.14 11.22 -20.58
C GLU A 89 -6.40 9.92 -20.92
N CYS A 90 -7.10 8.79 -20.98
CA CYS A 90 -6.51 7.47 -21.26
C CYS A 90 -5.79 7.35 -22.61
N ASP A 91 -6.19 8.13 -23.62
CA ASP A 91 -5.62 8.07 -24.98
C ASP A 91 -4.53 9.12 -25.22
N GLN A 92 -4.13 9.87 -24.19
CA GLN A 92 -3.26 11.06 -24.35
C GLN A 92 -1.77 10.78 -24.12
N HIS A 93 -1.41 9.64 -23.52
CA HIS A 93 -0.02 9.30 -23.18
C HIS A 93 0.56 8.24 -24.13
N GLU A 94 1.18 8.70 -25.23
CA GLU A 94 1.94 7.82 -26.12
C GLU A 94 3.41 7.64 -25.67
N ILE A 95 3.93 6.42 -25.85
CA ILE A 95 5.34 6.08 -25.60
C ILE A 95 6.23 6.82 -26.60
N ILE A 96 7.02 7.80 -26.14
CA ILE A 96 8.09 8.38 -26.94
C ILE A 96 9.31 7.44 -26.87
N HIS A 97 9.61 6.74 -27.96
CA HIS A 97 10.89 6.05 -28.11
C HIS A 97 12.02 7.08 -28.26
N VAL A 98 12.86 7.23 -27.24
CA VAL A 98 14.12 8.00 -27.28
C VAL A 98 15.30 7.06 -27.46
#